data_AF-A0A1L7NDY4-F1
#
_entry.id   AF-A0A1L7NDY4-F1
#
_cell.length_a   1.000
_cell.length_b   1.000
_cell.length_c   1.000
_cell.angle_alpha   90.00
_cell.angle_beta   90.00
_cell.angle_gamma   90.00
#
_symmetry.space_group_name_H-M   'P 1'
#
loop_
_entity.id
_entity.type
_entity.pdbx_description
1 polymer ?
#
loop_
_entity_poly.entity_id
_entity_poly.type
_entity_poly.pdbx_seq_one_letter_code
_entity_poly.pdbx_strand_id
1 'polypeptide(L)'
;MSKIFVFEWSNTGGGVFKRTEYGGSSFSTSYALAFAPRRADGSLHQEDCLWVDSNEPTEPGVRHVAEVWEYLRHFMNHGPDKLPPPGEPNWWHKPLYAICLTPAEAWRHYAPWRTGEPGEMQGKKNWQLPFWAVLFPYNLTVAIAWYFVCKLFNVRAAPPPAEALEGAPASPE
;
A
#
# COMPACT_ATOMS: atom_id res chain seq x y z
N MET A 1 -19.31 18.25 7.32
CA MET A 1 -19.08 19.11 6.14
C MET A 1 -17.84 18.60 5.46
N SER A 2 -17.96 17.96 4.29
CA SER A 2 -16.81 17.61 3.46
C SER A 2 -16.36 18.87 2.72
N LYS A 3 -15.08 19.26 2.86
CA LYS A 3 -14.47 20.36 2.10
C LYS A 3 -13.74 19.72 0.92
N ILE A 4 -14.15 20.05 -0.30
CA ILE A 4 -13.45 19.59 -1.50
C ILE A 4 -12.20 20.46 -1.66
N PHE A 5 -11.04 19.82 -1.74
CA PHE A 5 -9.79 20.47 -2.10
C PHE A 5 -9.56 20.30 -3.59
N VAL A 6 -9.43 21.42 -4.31
CA VAL A 6 -9.12 21.43 -5.74
C VAL A 6 -7.80 22.17 -5.91
N PHE A 7 -6.82 21.52 -6.53
CA PHE A 7 -5.50 22.09 -6.75
C PHE A 7 -5.18 22.17 -8.23
N GLU A 8 -4.67 23.33 -8.66
CA GLU A 8 -4.11 23.50 -10.00
C GLU A 8 -2.68 22.92 -10.01
N TRP A 9 -2.46 21.83 -10.74
CA TRP A 9 -1.19 21.10 -10.70
C TRP A 9 0.03 21.97 -11.08
N SER A 10 -0.12 22.85 -12.07
CA SER A 10 0.89 23.82 -12.54
C SER A 10 1.40 24.75 -11.41
N ASN A 11 0.56 25.05 -10.42
CA ASN A 11 0.83 25.96 -9.32
C ASN A 11 0.92 25.25 -7.95
N THR A 12 0.88 23.92 -7.94
CA THR A 12 0.98 23.11 -6.73
C THR A 12 2.45 22.87 -6.38
N GLY A 13 2.83 23.22 -5.15
CA GLY A 13 4.12 22.88 -4.57
C GLY A 13 4.00 21.64 -3.70
N GLY A 14 4.97 20.73 -3.80
CA GLY A 14 5.09 19.57 -2.91
C GLY A 14 6.41 19.60 -2.14
N GLY A 15 6.41 19.07 -0.92
CA GLY A 15 7.59 18.95 -0.09
C GLY A 15 7.54 17.76 0.86
N VAL A 16 8.71 17.25 1.22
CA VAL A 16 8.85 16.22 2.26
C VAL A 16 8.82 16.90 3.62
N PHE A 17 7.86 16.51 4.46
CA PHE A 17 7.78 16.91 5.85
C PHE A 17 8.33 15.80 6.75
N LYS A 18 9.02 16.18 7.82
CA LYS A 18 9.56 15.29 8.83
C LYS A 18 9.08 15.74 10.20
N ARG A 19 8.47 14.83 10.96
CA ARG A 19 8.01 15.07 12.33
C ARG A 19 8.64 14.06 13.26
N THR A 20 9.28 14.53 14.34
CA THR A 20 9.76 13.67 15.41
C THR A 20 8.90 13.90 16.65
N GLU A 21 8.28 12.85 17.17
CA GLU A 21 7.36 12.92 18.30
C GLU A 21 7.83 12.00 19.44
N TYR A 22 7.64 12.44 20.68
CA TYR A 22 7.90 11.63 21.87
C TYR A 22 6.60 10.99 22.33
N GLY A 23 6.49 9.67 22.23
CA GLY A 23 5.29 8.89 22.58
C GLY A 23 5.20 8.50 24.06
N GLY A 24 6.00 9.10 24.94
CA GLY A 24 6.04 8.76 26.37
C GLY A 24 7.07 7.69 26.77
N SER A 25 7.50 6.83 25.82
CA SER A 25 8.51 5.78 26.06
C SER A 25 9.59 5.70 24.97
N SER A 26 9.37 6.32 23.80
CA SER A 26 10.29 6.32 22.67
C SER A 26 10.06 7.55 21.78
N PHE A 27 11.05 7.85 20.94
CA PHE A 27 10.93 8.84 19.87
C PHE A 27 10.57 8.14 18.55
N SER A 28 9.49 8.56 17.90
CA SER A 28 9.15 8.15 16.54
C SER A 28 9.45 9.28 15.57
N THR A 29 9.90 8.95 14.37
CA THR A 29 10.09 9.92 13.28
C THR A 29 9.22 9.52 12.12
N SER A 30 8.22 10.35 11.82
CA SER A 30 7.32 10.17 10.69
C SER A 30 7.73 11.09 9.54
N TYR A 31 7.65 10.57 8.33
CA TYR A 31 7.76 11.35 7.10
C TYR A 31 6.40 11.44 6.43
N ALA A 32 6.12 12.59 5.82
CA ALA A 32 4.89 12.81 5.08
C ALA A 32 5.17 13.62 3.81
N LEU A 33 4.40 13.39 2.77
CA LEU A 33 4.32 14.27 1.62
C LEU A 33 3.27 15.32 1.92
N ALA A 34 3.64 16.59 1.86
CA ALA A 34 2.68 17.69 1.93
C ALA A 34 2.69 18.43 0.60
N PHE A 35 1.51 18.67 0.03
CA PHE A 35 1.39 19.54 -1.14
C PHE A 35 0.21 20.50 -1.00
N ALA A 36 0.43 21.71 -1.47
CA ALA A 36 -0.50 22.83 -1.39
C ALA A 36 -0.37 23.74 -2.62
N PRO A 37 -1.41 24.50 -2.96
CA PRO A 37 -1.30 25.56 -3.94
C PRO A 37 -0.38 26.66 -3.40
N ARG A 38 0.48 27.21 -4.25
CA ARG A 38 1.25 28.40 -3.89
C ARG A 38 0.30 29.59 -3.78
N ARG A 39 0.39 30.32 -2.67
CA ARG A 39 -0.31 31.60 -2.49
C ARG A 39 0.36 32.70 -3.31
N ALA A 40 -0.28 33.88 -3.37
CA ALA A 40 0.22 35.02 -4.14
C ALA A 40 1.61 35.51 -3.71
N ASP A 41 2.01 35.24 -2.46
CA ASP A 41 3.33 35.50 -1.88
C ASP A 41 4.34 34.36 -2.14
N GLY A 42 3.93 33.30 -2.84
CA GLY A 42 4.75 32.12 -3.15
C GLY A 42 4.90 31.13 -1.98
N SER A 43 4.28 31.39 -0.84
CA SER A 43 4.35 30.53 0.35
C SER A 43 3.40 29.33 0.24
N LEU A 44 3.69 28.30 1.04
CA LEU A 44 2.85 27.10 1.22
C LEU A 44 2.38 27.06 2.67
N HIS A 45 1.08 26.89 2.87
CA HIS A 45 0.43 26.94 4.18
C HIS A 45 -0.10 25.57 4.59
N GLN A 46 0.18 25.16 5.83
CA GLN A 46 -0.22 23.85 6.37
C GLN A 46 -1.74 23.63 6.40
N GLU A 47 -2.53 24.70 6.56
CA GLU A 47 -4.00 24.66 6.56
C GLU A 47 -4.63 24.26 5.22
N ASP A 48 -3.89 24.46 4.12
CA ASP A 48 -4.32 24.17 2.75
C ASP A 48 -3.60 22.95 2.16
N CYS A 49 -2.76 22.28 2.96
CA CYS A 49 -1.99 21.12 2.52
C CYS A 49 -2.82 19.84 2.53
N LEU A 50 -2.73 19.07 1.45
CA LEU A 50 -3.04 17.64 1.48
C LEU A 50 -1.81 16.87 1.95
N TRP A 51 -2.03 15.98 2.91
CA TRP A 51 -1.00 15.19 3.57
C TRP A 51 -1.12 13.73 3.16
N VAL A 52 0.01 13.14 2.75
CA VAL A 52 0.15 11.69 2.55
C VAL A 52 1.24 11.21 3.48
N ASP A 53 0.82 10.60 4.59
CA ASP A 53 1.76 10.04 5.56
C ASP A 53 2.46 8.80 5.00
N SER A 54 3.70 8.57 5.45
CA SER A 54 4.35 7.28 5.24
C SER A 54 3.56 6.18 5.96
N ASN A 55 3.23 5.10 5.25
CA ASN A 55 2.42 4.00 5.79
C ASN A 55 3.03 3.30 7.01
N GLU A 56 4.33 3.48 7.28
CA GLU A 56 4.99 2.84 8.42
C GLU A 56 5.78 3.85 9.27
N PRO A 57 5.44 4.04 10.56
CA PRO A 57 6.23 4.82 11.51
C PRO A 57 7.62 4.23 11.78
N THR A 58 7.81 2.95 11.44
CA THR A 58 9.02 2.15 11.69
C THR A 58 9.96 2.08 10.51
N GLU A 59 9.54 2.51 9.31
CA GLU A 59 10.46 2.70 8.19
C GLU A 59 10.94 4.15 8.15
N PRO A 60 12.19 4.44 8.58
CA PRO A 60 12.74 5.79 8.61
C PRO A 60 13.10 6.33 7.20
N GLY A 61 12.64 5.66 6.14
CA GLY A 61 13.00 5.97 4.77
C GLY A 61 12.08 7.01 4.13
N VAL A 62 12.65 8.14 3.70
CA VAL A 62 11.97 9.13 2.82
C VAL A 62 11.54 8.52 1.48
N ARG A 63 12.06 7.32 1.16
CA ARG A 63 11.86 6.63 -0.11
C ARG A 63 10.39 6.48 -0.49
N HIS A 64 9.54 6.06 0.43
CA HIS A 64 8.11 5.87 0.13
C HIS A 64 7.42 7.18 -0.27
N VAL A 65 7.67 8.25 0.51
CA VAL A 65 7.16 9.60 0.26
C VAL A 65 7.65 10.14 -1.09
N ALA A 66 8.92 9.91 -1.42
CA ALA A 66 9.52 10.31 -2.69
C ALA A 66 8.95 9.52 -3.88
N GLU A 67 8.73 8.21 -3.72
CA GLU A 67 8.13 7.35 -4.74
C GLU A 67 6.69 7.77 -5.04
N VAL A 68 5.90 8.07 -4.00
CA VAL A 68 4.53 8.61 -4.16
C VAL A 68 4.53 9.96 -4.86
N TRP A 69 5.44 10.87 -4.49
CA TRP A 69 5.57 12.17 -5.15
C TRP A 69 5.93 12.03 -6.63
N GLU A 70 6.94 11.22 -6.97
CA GLU A 70 7.33 11.02 -8.36
C GLU A 70 6.24 10.32 -9.16
N TYR A 71 5.51 9.38 -8.56
CA TYR A 71 4.35 8.75 -9.18
C TYR A 71 3.27 9.79 -9.54
N LEU A 72 2.85 10.60 -8.56
CA LEU A 72 1.87 11.68 -8.78
C LEU A 72 2.37 12.67 -9.83
N ARG A 73 3.64 13.08 -9.75
CA ARG A 73 4.26 14.00 -10.70
C ARG A 73 4.26 13.43 -12.12
N HIS A 74 4.56 12.14 -12.27
CA HIS A 74 4.57 11.48 -13.56
C HIS A 74 3.15 11.35 -14.13
N PHE A 75 2.20 10.91 -13.31
CA PHE A 75 0.79 10.81 -13.69
C PHE A 75 0.24 12.15 -14.16
N MET A 76 0.45 13.22 -13.39
CA MET A 76 -0.10 14.54 -13.70
C MET A 76 0.55 15.19 -14.92
N ASN A 77 1.85 14.96 -15.16
CA ASN A 77 2.56 15.57 -16.30
C ASN A 77 2.40 14.79 -17.61
N HIS A 78 2.21 13.48 -17.53
CA HIS A 78 2.30 12.59 -18.70
C HIS A 78 1.06 11.75 -18.95
N GLY A 79 0.10 11.76 -18.02
CA GLY A 79 -1.10 10.94 -18.06
C GLY A 79 -0.86 9.49 -17.58
N PRO A 80 -1.93 8.70 -17.46
CA PRO A 80 -1.88 7.32 -16.97
C PRO A 80 -1.04 6.40 -17.85
N ASP A 81 -1.03 6.63 -19.18
CA ASP A 81 -0.43 5.72 -20.15
C ASP A 81 1.10 5.63 -20.06
N LYS A 82 1.74 6.61 -19.43
CA LYS A 82 3.21 6.66 -19.27
C LYS A 82 3.67 6.23 -17.89
N LEU A 83 2.77 5.83 -17.00
CA LEU A 83 3.16 5.31 -15.69
C LEU A 83 4.03 4.05 -15.84
N PRO A 84 5.06 3.88 -15.00
CA PRO A 84 5.82 2.64 -14.98
C PRO A 84 4.84 1.49 -14.67
N PRO A 85 4.99 0.33 -15.33
CA PRO A 85 4.19 -0.83 -14.98
C PRO A 85 4.41 -1.14 -13.49
N PRO A 86 3.36 -1.55 -12.76
CA PRO A 86 3.51 -1.96 -11.37
C PRO A 86 4.65 -2.98 -11.25
N GLY A 87 5.52 -2.79 -10.27
CA GLY A 87 6.58 -3.76 -9.99
C GLY A 87 6.01 -5.13 -9.66
N GLU A 88 6.85 -6.17 -9.72
CA GLU A 88 6.43 -7.50 -9.30
C GLU A 88 5.89 -7.45 -7.86
N PRO A 89 4.69 -8.02 -7.60
CA PRO A 89 4.13 -8.07 -6.26
C PRO A 89 5.11 -8.74 -5.30
N ASN A 90 5.37 -8.10 -4.16
CA ASN A 90 6.20 -8.72 -3.14
C ASN A 90 5.44 -9.90 -2.54
N TRP A 91 5.99 -11.10 -2.74
CA TRP A 91 5.36 -12.34 -2.33
C TRP A 91 5.02 -12.36 -0.83
N TRP A 92 5.85 -11.76 0.03
CA TRP A 92 5.58 -11.68 1.48
C TRP A 92 4.37 -10.83 1.85
N HIS A 93 4.00 -9.87 1.00
CA HIS A 93 2.95 -8.90 1.27
C HIS A 93 1.58 -9.35 0.77
N LYS A 94 1.50 -10.49 0.05
CA LYS A 94 0.23 -11.02 -0.44
C LYS A 94 -0.83 -11.18 0.68
N PRO A 95 -0.48 -11.68 1.88
CA PRO A 95 -1.43 -11.74 3.01
C PRO A 95 -1.77 -10.38 3.64
N LEU A 96 -1.00 -9.32 3.37
CA LEU A 96 -1.30 -7.97 3.89
C LEU A 96 -2.37 -7.27 3.05
N TYR A 97 -2.45 -7.58 1.76
CA TYR A 97 -3.42 -6.96 0.83
C TYR A 97 -4.70 -7.79 0.65
N ALA A 98 -4.68 -9.07 1.02
CA ALA A 98 -5.84 -9.96 0.91
C ALA A 98 -6.40 -10.29 2.30
N ILE A 99 -7.72 -10.15 2.48
CA ILE A 99 -8.39 -10.46 3.75
C ILE A 99 -8.29 -11.94 4.10
N CYS A 100 -8.48 -12.80 3.11
CA CYS A 100 -8.25 -14.23 3.25
C CYS A 100 -7.81 -14.79 1.90
N LEU A 101 -7.03 -15.86 1.94
CA LEU A 101 -6.68 -16.64 0.76
C LEU A 101 -7.69 -17.77 0.61
N THR A 102 -8.14 -18.05 -0.61
CA THR A 102 -8.89 -19.28 -0.88
C THR A 102 -8.02 -20.50 -0.54
N PRO A 103 -8.60 -21.69 -0.29
CA PRO A 103 -7.82 -22.89 0.00
C PRO A 103 -6.78 -23.23 -1.10
N ALA A 104 -7.13 -22.99 -2.36
CA ALA A 104 -6.23 -23.21 -3.49
C ALA A 104 -5.07 -22.19 -3.51
N GLU A 105 -5.35 -20.93 -3.21
CA GLU A 105 -4.32 -19.89 -3.09
C GLU A 105 -3.44 -20.10 -1.88
N ALA A 106 -4.01 -20.46 -0.73
CA ALA A 106 -3.25 -20.78 0.48
C ALA A 106 -2.30 -21.95 0.25
N TRP A 107 -2.75 -23.00 -0.45
CA TRP A 107 -1.88 -24.10 -0.86
C TRP A 107 -0.70 -23.62 -1.71
N ARG A 108 -0.98 -22.86 -2.78
CA ARG A 108 0.08 -22.35 -3.68
C ARG A 108 1.06 -21.43 -2.97
N HIS A 109 0.53 -20.58 -2.09
CA HIS A 109 1.27 -19.61 -1.32
C HIS A 109 2.19 -20.29 -0.32
N TYR A 110 1.64 -21.04 0.63
CA TYR A 110 2.44 -21.61 1.72
C TYR A 110 3.25 -22.85 1.34
N ALA A 111 2.98 -23.48 0.18
CA ALA A 111 3.73 -24.64 -0.29
C ALA A 111 5.25 -24.33 -0.25
N PRO A 112 6.06 -25.22 0.34
CA PRO A 112 7.49 -24.98 0.46
C PRO A 112 8.20 -25.10 -0.89
N TRP A 113 7.67 -25.90 -1.82
CA TRP A 113 8.19 -25.98 -3.19
C TRP A 113 7.65 -24.85 -4.08
N ARG A 114 8.27 -24.72 -5.26
CA ARG A 114 7.90 -23.70 -6.24
C ARG A 114 6.55 -24.02 -6.89
N THR A 115 5.69 -23.02 -6.96
CA THR A 115 4.36 -23.11 -7.56
C THR A 115 4.19 -22.20 -8.77
N GLY A 116 5.18 -21.33 -9.05
CA GLY A 116 5.17 -20.40 -10.17
C GLY A 116 4.39 -19.12 -9.87
N GLU A 117 4.16 -18.81 -8.59
CA GLU A 117 3.52 -17.54 -8.21
C GLU A 117 4.42 -16.33 -8.55
N PRO A 118 3.83 -15.18 -8.93
CA PRO A 118 4.57 -13.94 -9.09
C PRO A 118 5.35 -13.58 -7.81
N GLY A 119 6.60 -13.16 -7.96
CA GLY A 119 7.45 -12.78 -6.84
C GLY A 119 7.91 -13.94 -5.93
N GLU A 120 7.58 -15.21 -6.23
CA GLU A 120 7.92 -16.38 -5.40
C GLU A 120 9.43 -16.46 -5.10
N MET A 121 10.27 -16.10 -6.08
CA MET A 121 11.73 -16.09 -5.96
C MET A 121 12.27 -15.01 -5.00
N GLN A 122 11.47 -13.99 -4.69
CA GLN A 122 11.83 -12.94 -3.73
C GLN A 122 11.75 -13.48 -2.29
N GLY A 123 10.75 -14.33 -2.00
CA GLY A 123 10.47 -14.82 -0.66
C GLY A 123 10.88 -16.25 -0.35
N LYS A 124 10.80 -17.18 -1.31
CA LYS A 124 11.15 -18.59 -1.10
C LYS A 124 12.59 -18.88 -1.51
N LYS A 125 13.55 -18.31 -0.77
CA LYS A 125 14.98 -18.61 -1.01
C LYS A 125 15.27 -20.07 -0.71
N ASN A 126 16.12 -20.73 -1.51
CA ASN A 126 16.41 -22.16 -1.37
C ASN A 126 16.90 -22.55 0.05
N TRP A 127 17.61 -21.67 0.75
CA TRP A 127 18.07 -21.92 2.11
C TRP A 127 16.93 -21.88 3.15
N GLN A 128 15.81 -21.22 2.85
CA GLN A 128 14.63 -21.11 3.73
C GLN A 128 13.65 -22.28 3.56
N LEU A 129 13.86 -23.15 2.56
CA LEU A 129 12.96 -24.29 2.29
C LEU A 129 12.69 -25.17 3.52
N PRO A 130 13.68 -25.52 4.37
CA PRO A 130 13.41 -26.31 5.57
C PRO A 130 12.49 -25.59 6.56
N PHE A 131 12.65 -24.28 6.71
CA PHE A 131 11.78 -23.46 7.57
C PHE A 131 10.34 -23.43 7.05
N TRP A 132 10.17 -23.23 5.74
CA TRP A 132 8.86 -23.28 5.09
C TRP A 132 8.20 -24.65 5.19
N ALA A 133 8.97 -25.74 5.08
CA ALA A 133 8.42 -27.09 5.19
C ALA A 133 7.83 -27.36 6.59
N VAL A 134 8.45 -26.83 7.64
CA VAL A 134 7.95 -26.95 9.02
C VAL A 134 6.73 -26.05 9.24
N LEU A 135 6.74 -24.81 8.72
CA LEU A 135 5.63 -23.86 8.90
C LEU A 135 4.43 -24.13 7.99
N PHE A 136 4.61 -24.82 6.87
CA PHE A 136 3.58 -25.10 5.89
C PHE A 136 2.29 -25.68 6.49
N PRO A 137 2.30 -26.79 7.26
CA PRO A 137 1.06 -27.35 7.80
C PRO A 137 0.34 -26.39 8.74
N TYR A 138 1.09 -25.62 9.53
CA TYR A 138 0.54 -24.62 10.43
C TYR A 138 -0.14 -23.47 9.65
N ASN A 139 0.61 -22.83 8.75
CA ASN A 139 0.12 -21.69 7.98
C ASN A 139 -1.07 -22.06 7.08
N LEU A 140 -1.00 -23.23 6.43
CA LEU A 140 -2.10 -23.73 5.60
C LEU A 140 -3.36 -23.98 6.42
N THR A 141 -3.24 -24.61 7.60
CA THR A 141 -4.39 -24.90 8.47
C THR A 141 -5.05 -23.61 8.96
N VAL A 142 -4.24 -22.65 9.43
CA VAL A 142 -4.74 -21.35 9.88
C VAL A 142 -5.41 -20.59 8.75
N ALA A 143 -4.82 -20.57 7.54
CA ALA A 143 -5.40 -19.89 6.39
C ALA A 143 -6.73 -20.50 5.94
N ILE A 144 -6.84 -21.83 5.93
CA ILE A 144 -8.10 -22.52 5.61
C ILE A 144 -9.16 -22.23 6.67
N ALA A 145 -8.81 -22.32 7.96
CA ALA A 145 -9.73 -21.99 9.04
C ALA A 145 -10.22 -20.53 8.94
N TRP A 146 -9.30 -19.59 8.68
CA TRP A 146 -9.62 -18.18 8.49
C TRP A 146 -10.53 -17.95 7.28
N TYR A 147 -10.29 -18.62 6.16
CA TYR A 147 -11.16 -18.56 4.98
C TYR A 147 -12.61 -18.94 5.33
N PHE A 148 -12.81 -20.01 6.11
CA PHE A 148 -14.16 -20.40 6.55
C PHE A 148 -14.79 -19.40 7.50
N VAL A 149 -14.00 -18.80 8.41
CA VAL A 149 -14.47 -17.72 9.29
C VAL A 149 -14.91 -16.51 8.45
N CYS A 150 -14.10 -16.06 7.50
CA CYS A 150 -14.46 -14.95 6.61
C CYS A 150 -15.73 -15.24 5.83
N LYS A 151 -15.89 -16.47 5.34
CA LYS A 151 -17.11 -16.89 4.63
C LYS A 151 -18.34 -16.92 5.53
N LEU A 152 -18.21 -17.43 6.76
CA LEU A 152 -19.30 -17.55 7.72
C LEU A 152 -19.80 -16.18 8.21
N PHE A 153 -18.88 -15.27 8.50
CA PHE A 153 -19.19 -13.94 9.03
C PHE A 153 -19.30 -12.85 7.94
N ASN A 154 -19.22 -13.23 6.66
CA ASN A 154 -19.26 -12.30 5.52
C ASN A 154 -18.23 -11.16 5.67
N VAL A 155 -17.03 -11.48 6.13
CA VAL A 155 -15.92 -10.52 6.27
C VAL A 155 -15.42 -10.20 4.86
N ARG A 156 -15.56 -8.94 4.46
CA ARG A 156 -15.17 -8.45 3.13
C ARG A 156 -14.32 -7.20 3.24
N ALA A 157 -13.56 -6.92 2.19
CA ALA A 157 -12.83 -5.67 2.10
C ALA A 157 -13.83 -4.54 2.04
N ALA A 158 -13.51 -3.44 2.73
CA ALA A 158 -14.24 -2.21 2.51
C ALA A 158 -14.16 -1.92 1.00
N PRO A 159 -15.30 -1.82 0.29
CA PRO A 159 -15.25 -1.44 -1.10
C PRO A 159 -14.56 -0.07 -1.20
N PRO A 160 -13.79 0.17 -2.26
CA PRO A 160 -13.24 1.50 -2.49
C PRO A 160 -14.40 2.52 -2.46
N PRO A 161 -14.18 3.72 -1.89
CA PRO A 161 -15.22 4.74 -1.84
C PRO A 161 -15.75 4.99 -3.27
N ALA A 162 -17.08 4.98 -3.43
CA ALA A 162 -17.72 5.10 -4.75
C ALA A 162 -17.27 6.35 -5.52
N GLU A 163 -16.95 7.42 -4.78
CA GLU A 163 -16.41 8.69 -5.27
C GLU A 163 -15.04 8.55 -5.98
N ALA A 164 -14.27 7.50 -5.67
CA ALA A 164 -12.99 7.21 -6.32
C ALA A 164 -13.12 6.40 -7.62
N LEU A 165 -14.30 5.82 -7.89
CA LEU A 165 -14.56 4.92 -9.02
C LEU A 165 -15.54 5.51 -10.05
N GLU A 166 -15.99 6.76 -9.89
CA GLU A 166 -16.85 7.43 -10.86
C GLU A 166 -16.17 7.47 -12.24
N GLY A 167 -16.47 6.49 -13.08
CA GLY A 167 -15.96 6.35 -14.45
C GLY A 167 -15.63 4.93 -14.91
N ALA A 168 -15.43 3.95 -14.01
CA ALA A 168 -15.11 2.58 -14.39
C ALA A 168 -16.22 1.62 -13.92
N PRO A 169 -16.78 0.77 -14.81
CA PRO A 169 -17.73 -0.24 -14.37
C PRO A 169 -17.02 -1.16 -13.36
N ALA A 170 -17.63 -1.31 -12.18
CA ALA A 170 -17.20 -2.30 -11.19
C ALA A 170 -17.15 -3.67 -11.87
N SER A 171 -15.95 -4.18 -12.12
CA SER A 171 -15.77 -5.55 -12.56
C SER A 171 -16.25 -6.44 -11.40
N PRO A 172 -17.22 -7.32 -11.62
CA PRO A 172 -17.59 -8.30 -10.62
C PRO A 172 -16.48 -9.35 -10.56
N GLU A 173 -15.88 -9.52 -9.38
CA GLU A 173 -15.25 -10.78 -8.97
C GLU A 173 -16.25 -11.58 -8.13
#